data_AF-W9QXH5-F1
#
_entry.id   AF-W9QXH5-F1
#
_cell.length_a   1.000
_cell.length_b   1.000
_cell.length_c   1.000
_cell.angle_alpha   90.00
_cell.angle_beta   90.00
_cell.angle_gamma   90.00
#
_symmetry.space_group_name_H-M   'P 1'
#
loop_
_entity.id
_entity.type
_entity.pdbx_description
1 polymer ?
#
loop_
_entity_poly.entity_id
_entity_poly.type
_entity_poly.pdbx_seq_one_letter_code
_entity_poly.pdbx_strand_id
1 'polypeptide(L)'
;MEFSASQVAYAGSLFARAFFSPVKYPIFPRPRIYIQTDYDQRVTSEVGFPLDSAEVSDIGGKEEENKRRRRRIRKKIAIHNQPIHSQYLAIISENIFSDFPQVLHALLQKFATSMAKYVQYQADNGAQAVQIFDSWATELSPVDFEEFSLPYLKQIVDTVRKTHPNIPLILYASGSGGLLERLALTGVDVVSLDWTVDMAEGRRRLGQNIAVQGNIDPGVLFGSKDFITDRINDTVKKAGRGKHILNLGHGIVVGTPEENVAHFFEVAKGIRY
;
A
#
# COMPACT_ATOMS: atom_id res chain seq x y z
N MET A 1 13.69 27.21 -9.01
CA MET A 1 12.44 26.61 -9.50
C MET A 1 11.52 26.54 -8.28
N GLU A 2 10.63 27.51 -8.13
CA GLU A 2 9.78 27.67 -6.94
C GLU A 2 8.52 26.82 -7.09
N PHE A 3 8.30 25.93 -6.12
CA PHE A 3 7.07 25.16 -6.01
C PHE A 3 5.95 26.05 -5.46
N SER A 4 4.74 25.93 -6.01
CA SER A 4 3.59 26.65 -5.46
C SER A 4 3.22 26.10 -4.08
N ALA A 5 2.82 26.98 -3.16
CA ALA A 5 2.47 26.64 -1.78
C ALA A 5 1.39 25.54 -1.66
N SER A 6 0.54 25.36 -2.67
CA SER A 6 -0.49 24.32 -2.72
C SER A 6 0.07 22.93 -3.01
N GLN A 7 1.17 22.80 -3.76
CA GLN A 7 1.80 21.50 -4.05
C GLN A 7 2.61 20.98 -2.86
N VAL A 8 3.20 21.88 -2.07
CA VAL A 8 3.89 21.54 -0.81
C VAL A 8 2.88 21.22 0.29
N ALA A 9 1.73 21.91 0.33
CA ALA A 9 0.66 21.64 1.30
C ALA A 9 -0.03 20.29 1.11
N TYR A 10 -0.18 19.80 -0.13
CA TYR A 10 -0.86 18.53 -0.43
C TYR A 10 0.01 17.29 -0.15
N ALA A 11 1.32 17.37 -0.42
CA ALA A 11 2.27 16.36 0.04
C ALA A 11 2.48 16.43 1.58
N GLY A 12 2.38 17.63 2.16
CA GLY A 12 2.48 17.86 3.60
C GLY A 12 1.27 17.38 4.43
N SER A 13 0.06 17.33 3.85
CA SER A 13 -1.13 16.83 4.56
C SER A 13 -1.10 15.31 4.81
N LEU A 14 -0.35 14.55 3.98
CA LEU A 14 0.00 13.16 4.29
C LEU A 14 0.93 13.05 5.51
N PHE A 15 1.75 14.08 5.77
CA PHE A 15 2.71 14.09 6.87
C PHE A 15 2.08 14.53 8.21
N ALA A 16 1.12 15.45 8.20
CA ALA A 16 0.61 16.10 9.42
C ALA A 16 -0.37 15.24 10.25
N ARG A 17 -1.03 14.22 9.67
CA ARG A 17 -1.94 13.34 10.43
C ARG A 17 -1.24 12.20 11.17
N ALA A 18 0.04 11.99 10.94
CA ALA A 18 0.86 11.00 11.64
C ALA A 18 1.36 11.47 13.03
N PHE A 19 1.21 12.75 13.39
CA PHE A 19 1.97 13.35 14.49
C PHE A 19 1.23 13.66 15.80
N PHE A 20 -0.10 13.54 15.89
CA PHE A 20 -0.78 13.81 17.17
C PHE A 20 -1.98 12.87 17.42
N SER A 21 -1.76 11.86 18.26
CA SER A 21 -2.78 11.37 19.19
C SER A 21 -2.11 10.98 20.50
N PRO A 22 -2.44 11.63 21.64
CA PRO A 22 -1.83 11.31 22.92
C PRO A 22 -2.59 10.13 23.55
N VAL A 23 -2.05 8.91 23.44
CA VAL A 23 -2.56 7.79 24.23
C VAL A 23 -1.60 7.51 25.38
N LYS A 24 -1.92 8.06 26.56
CA LYS A 24 -1.41 7.59 27.85
C LYS A 24 -2.09 6.25 28.16
N TYR A 25 -1.33 5.22 28.57
CA TYR A 25 -1.64 4.15 29.58
C TYR A 25 -0.64 2.96 29.43
N PRO A 26 -0.42 2.12 30.47
CA PRO A 26 0.91 1.66 30.83
C PRO A 26 1.32 0.27 30.32
N ILE A 27 2.64 0.19 30.13
CA ILE A 27 3.63 -0.91 30.07
C ILE A 27 3.12 -2.34 30.36
N PHE A 28 3.12 -3.17 29.30
CA PHE A 28 3.45 -4.61 29.33
C PHE A 28 4.25 -4.94 28.05
N PRO A 29 5.26 -5.84 28.07
CA PRO A 29 6.07 -6.15 26.91
C PRO A 29 5.30 -7.15 26.02
N ARG A 30 4.61 -6.65 25.00
CA ARG A 30 4.05 -7.47 23.92
C ARG A 30 4.78 -7.17 22.62
N PRO A 31 4.91 -8.16 21.71
CA PRO A 31 5.48 -7.92 20.39
C PRO A 31 4.73 -6.78 19.69
N ARG A 32 5.41 -5.67 19.37
CA ARG A 32 4.81 -4.54 18.65
C ARG A 32 5.12 -4.65 17.16
N ILE A 33 4.14 -5.10 16.39
CA ILE A 33 4.14 -4.95 14.93
C ILE A 33 3.55 -3.57 14.65
N TYR A 34 4.36 -2.68 14.06
CA TYR A 34 3.85 -1.41 13.57
C TYR A 34 3.49 -1.57 12.08
N ILE A 35 2.24 -1.26 11.79
CA ILE A 35 1.66 -1.34 10.46
C ILE A 35 1.81 0.04 9.83
N GLN A 36 2.59 0.15 8.76
CA GLN A 36 2.64 1.37 7.98
C GLN A 36 1.46 1.38 7.00
N THR A 37 0.29 1.81 7.47
CA THR A 37 -0.91 1.89 6.63
C THR A 37 -0.78 3.04 5.64
N ASP A 38 -1.00 2.76 4.36
CA ASP A 38 -1.59 3.77 3.47
C ASP A 38 -3.05 3.94 3.92
N TYR A 39 -3.43 5.17 4.23
CA TYR A 39 -4.77 5.49 4.74
C TYR A 39 -5.76 5.51 3.57
N ASP A 40 -6.28 4.34 3.19
CA ASP A 40 -7.34 4.21 2.18
C ASP A 40 -8.69 3.83 2.80
N GLN A 41 -9.13 4.60 3.80
CA GLN A 41 -10.52 4.54 4.26
C GLN A 41 -11.04 5.91 4.71
N ARG A 42 -12.14 6.37 4.07
CA ARG A 42 -13.11 7.42 4.46
C ARG A 42 -12.74 8.87 4.09
N VAL A 43 -13.59 9.74 3.51
CA VAL A 43 -15.06 9.80 3.28
C VAL A 43 -15.31 10.73 2.08
N THR A 44 -16.20 10.34 1.17
CA THR A 44 -16.88 11.22 0.22
C THR A 44 -17.92 12.06 0.97
N SER A 45 -17.60 13.30 1.32
CA SER A 45 -18.62 14.34 1.55
C SER A 45 -17.99 15.72 1.60
N GLU A 46 -18.36 16.54 0.61
CA GLU A 46 -18.50 18.00 0.68
C GLU A 46 -17.27 18.83 1.05
N VAL A 47 -16.54 19.27 0.02
CA VAL A 47 -15.97 20.63 0.03
C VAL A 47 -16.19 21.25 -1.35
N GLY A 48 -17.34 21.91 -1.52
CA GLY A 48 -17.56 22.80 -2.66
C GLY A 48 -16.80 24.10 -2.42
N PHE A 49 -15.84 24.42 -3.29
CA PHE A 49 -15.28 25.78 -3.37
C PHE A 49 -15.96 26.53 -4.54
N PRO A 50 -16.44 27.77 -4.33
CA PRO A 50 -17.02 28.56 -5.40
C PRO A 50 -15.92 28.96 -6.39
N LEU A 51 -16.11 28.66 -7.67
CA LEU A 51 -15.23 29.12 -8.74
C LEU A 51 -15.78 30.43 -9.29
N ASP A 52 -15.04 31.51 -9.05
CA ASP A 52 -15.32 32.85 -9.54
C ASP A 52 -15.29 32.89 -11.08
N SER A 53 -16.34 33.44 -11.66
CA SER A 53 -16.52 33.62 -13.10
C SER A 53 -16.28 35.08 -13.50
N ALA A 54 -15.07 35.40 -13.94
CA ALA A 54 -14.71 36.66 -14.61
C ALA A 54 -13.41 36.40 -15.38
N GLU A 55 -13.14 36.79 -16.62
CA GLU A 55 -13.75 37.61 -17.67
C GLU A 55 -13.10 37.14 -19.00
N VAL A 56 -13.76 37.29 -20.14
CA VAL A 56 -13.17 36.99 -21.47
C VAL A 56 -13.27 38.20 -22.38
N SER A 57 -12.13 38.78 -22.77
CA SER A 57 -12.01 39.65 -23.95
C SER A 57 -10.69 39.42 -24.71
N ASP A 58 -10.85 38.78 -25.86
CA ASP A 58 -10.28 39.00 -27.21
C ASP A 58 -8.78 38.79 -27.61
N ILE A 59 -8.68 38.50 -28.93
CA ILE A 59 -7.64 38.65 -29.96
C ILE A 59 -6.83 37.40 -30.41
N GLY A 60 -7.34 36.74 -31.46
CA GLY A 60 -6.68 36.51 -32.77
C GLY A 60 -5.48 35.56 -32.91
N GLY A 61 -4.48 35.61 -32.03
CA GLY A 61 -3.35 34.64 -32.01
C GLY A 61 -3.52 33.56 -30.94
N LYS A 62 -4.52 33.77 -30.08
CA LYS A 62 -4.80 32.99 -28.89
C LYS A 62 -5.70 31.79 -29.15
N GLU A 63 -6.15 31.49 -30.38
CA GLU A 63 -7.18 30.46 -30.56
C GLU A 63 -6.64 29.04 -30.34
N GLU A 64 -5.45 28.73 -30.87
CA GLU A 64 -4.76 27.46 -30.64
C GLU A 64 -4.36 27.31 -29.15
N GLU A 65 -3.86 28.39 -28.56
CA GLU A 65 -3.45 28.45 -27.15
C GLU A 65 -4.66 28.37 -26.21
N ASN A 66 -5.78 29.02 -26.54
CA ASN A 66 -7.05 28.92 -25.83
C ASN A 66 -7.68 27.54 -26.02
N LYS A 67 -7.56 26.91 -27.19
CA LYS A 67 -7.96 25.51 -27.40
C LYS A 67 -7.14 24.58 -26.51
N ARG A 68 -5.81 24.77 -26.44
CA ARG A 68 -4.92 24.02 -25.53
C ARG A 68 -5.26 24.27 -24.06
N ARG A 69 -5.51 25.52 -23.67
CA ARG A 69 -5.92 25.92 -22.31
C ARG A 69 -7.28 25.33 -21.93
N ARG A 70 -8.28 25.40 -22.82
CA ARG A 70 -9.59 24.77 -22.65
C ARG A 70 -9.49 23.25 -22.56
N ARG A 71 -8.64 22.60 -23.36
CA ARG A 71 -8.34 21.16 -23.25
C ARG A 71 -7.71 20.82 -21.90
N ARG A 72 -6.73 21.60 -21.42
CA ARG A 72 -6.12 21.44 -20.09
C ARG A 72 -7.12 21.60 -18.96
N ILE A 73 -8.00 22.61 -19.03
CA ILE A 73 -9.05 22.85 -18.05
C ILE A 73 -10.07 21.69 -18.06
N ARG A 74 -10.55 21.27 -19.24
CA ARG A 74 -11.47 20.12 -19.37
C ARG A 74 -10.84 18.83 -18.85
N LYS A 75 -9.56 18.58 -19.13
CA LYS A 75 -8.80 17.43 -18.60
C LYS A 75 -8.72 17.50 -17.07
N LYS A 76 -8.41 18.66 -16.49
CA LYS A 76 -8.39 18.86 -15.03
C LYS A 76 -9.76 18.60 -14.38
N ILE A 77 -10.85 19.11 -14.97
CA ILE A 77 -12.21 18.89 -14.46
C ILE A 77 -12.60 17.41 -14.56
N ALA A 78 -12.29 16.76 -15.68
CA ALA A 78 -12.56 15.33 -15.88
C ALA A 78 -11.81 14.44 -14.89
N ILE A 79 -10.54 14.77 -14.59
CA ILE A 79 -9.77 14.07 -13.55
C ILE A 79 -10.41 14.33 -12.18
N HIS A 80 -10.72 15.58 -11.84
CA HIS A 80 -11.25 15.93 -10.51
C HIS A 80 -12.60 15.28 -10.17
N ASN A 81 -13.40 14.92 -11.18
CA ASN A 81 -14.69 14.27 -10.99
C ASN A 81 -14.62 12.72 -10.97
N GLN A 82 -13.44 12.12 -11.12
CA GLN A 82 -13.26 10.67 -10.99
C GLN A 82 -13.17 10.26 -9.51
N PRO A 83 -13.48 9.01 -9.15
CA PRO A 83 -13.09 8.45 -7.86
C PRO A 83 -11.59 8.70 -7.58
N ILE A 84 -11.24 8.99 -6.33
CA ILE A 84 -9.88 9.40 -5.91
C ILE A 84 -8.79 8.45 -6.46
N HIS A 85 -9.04 7.13 -6.41
CA HIS A 85 -8.15 6.10 -6.94
C HIS A 85 -7.81 6.30 -8.43
N SER A 86 -8.84 6.49 -9.24
CA SER A 86 -8.72 6.78 -10.68
C SER A 86 -8.06 8.14 -11.00
N GLN A 87 -8.08 9.11 -10.08
CA GLN A 87 -7.34 10.38 -10.26
C GLN A 87 -5.83 10.17 -10.13
N TYR A 88 -5.41 9.41 -9.12
CA TYR A 88 -4.00 9.11 -8.88
C TYR A 88 -3.40 8.26 -9.99
N LEU A 89 -4.14 7.24 -10.45
CA LEU A 89 -3.70 6.41 -11.58
C LEU A 89 -3.45 7.27 -12.83
N ALA A 90 -4.35 8.19 -13.16
CA ALA A 90 -4.18 9.07 -14.31
C ALA A 90 -2.93 9.97 -14.19
N ILE A 91 -2.65 10.51 -12.99
CA ILE A 91 -1.47 11.34 -12.75
C ILE A 91 -0.19 10.49 -12.82
N ILE A 92 -0.18 9.31 -12.21
CA ILE A 92 0.98 8.41 -12.21
C ILE A 92 1.25 7.92 -13.64
N SER A 93 0.22 7.42 -14.33
CA SER A 93 0.33 7.03 -15.74
C SER A 93 0.78 8.18 -16.63
N GLU A 94 0.32 9.42 -16.39
CA GLU A 94 0.84 10.58 -17.11
C GLU A 94 2.34 10.77 -16.82
N ASN A 95 2.83 10.58 -15.60
CA ASN A 95 4.26 10.73 -15.32
C ASN A 95 5.11 9.54 -15.79
N ILE A 96 4.58 8.32 -15.81
CA ILE A 96 5.24 7.13 -16.33
C ILE A 96 5.34 7.18 -17.86
N PHE A 97 4.21 7.46 -18.54
CA PHE A 97 4.09 7.33 -19.99
C PHE A 97 4.21 8.66 -20.76
N SER A 98 4.58 9.77 -20.10
CA SER A 98 4.88 11.04 -20.78
C SER A 98 6.39 11.31 -20.88
N ASP A 99 6.77 12.48 -21.39
CA ASP A 99 8.15 12.90 -21.64
C ASP A 99 9.00 13.13 -20.37
N PHE A 100 8.48 12.85 -19.16
CA PHE A 100 9.14 13.19 -17.90
C PHE A 100 9.25 12.06 -16.84
N PRO A 101 9.61 10.81 -17.20
CA PRO A 101 9.79 9.72 -16.22
C PRO A 101 10.83 10.07 -15.14
N GLN A 102 11.82 10.89 -15.45
CA GLN A 102 12.83 11.39 -14.51
C GLN A 102 12.24 12.15 -13.32
N VAL A 103 11.10 12.83 -13.48
CA VAL A 103 10.42 13.54 -12.39
C VAL A 103 9.84 12.53 -11.40
N LEU A 104 9.21 11.47 -11.92
CA LEU A 104 8.69 10.40 -11.09
C LEU A 104 9.81 9.67 -10.36
N HIS A 105 10.90 9.33 -11.06
CA HIS A 105 12.06 8.72 -10.41
C HIS A 105 12.64 9.58 -9.28
N ALA A 106 12.74 10.91 -9.47
CA ALA A 106 13.22 11.82 -8.44
C ALA A 106 12.28 11.88 -7.23
N LEU A 107 10.97 11.77 -7.44
CA LEU A 107 9.97 11.70 -6.38
C LEU A 107 10.05 10.37 -5.62
N LEU A 108 10.05 9.25 -6.34
CA LEU A 108 10.18 7.91 -5.77
C LEU A 108 11.48 7.75 -4.97
N GLN A 109 12.58 8.34 -5.45
CA GLN A 109 13.84 8.39 -4.72
C GLN A 109 13.70 9.09 -3.35
N LYS A 110 13.01 10.24 -3.31
CA LYS A 110 12.76 10.96 -2.05
C LYS A 110 11.87 10.16 -1.09
N PHE A 111 10.87 9.45 -1.62
CA PHE A 111 10.04 8.56 -0.82
C PHE A 111 10.85 7.40 -0.28
N ALA A 112 11.62 6.67 -1.11
CA ALA A 112 12.44 5.56 -0.67
C ALA A 112 13.40 5.97 0.46
N THR A 113 14.07 7.11 0.33
CA THR A 113 14.95 7.63 1.39
C THR A 113 14.18 8.00 2.67
N SER A 114 13.02 8.64 2.54
CA SER A 114 12.20 9.04 3.70
C SER A 114 11.59 7.83 4.42
N MET A 115 11.11 6.85 3.66
CA MET A 115 10.53 5.60 4.18
C MET A 115 11.58 4.76 4.89
N ALA A 116 12.79 4.61 4.35
CA ALA A 116 13.86 3.90 5.03
C ALA A 116 14.18 4.53 6.41
N LYS A 117 14.26 5.86 6.48
CA LYS A 117 14.45 6.58 7.76
C LYS A 117 13.29 6.35 8.72
N TYR A 118 12.06 6.31 8.21
CA TYR A 118 10.89 6.09 9.05
C TYR A 118 10.80 4.67 9.59
N VAL A 119 11.15 3.66 8.79
CA VAL A 119 11.26 2.26 9.23
C VAL A 119 12.32 2.13 10.33
N GLN A 120 13.51 2.74 10.14
CA GLN A 120 14.57 2.77 11.15
C GLN A 120 14.09 3.45 12.44
N TYR A 121 13.43 4.60 12.32
CA TYR A 121 12.86 5.30 13.48
C TYR A 121 11.86 4.42 14.25
N GLN A 122 10.97 3.72 13.56
CA GLN A 122 10.02 2.81 14.22
C GLN A 122 10.76 1.66 14.92
N ALA A 123 11.80 1.10 14.30
CA ALA A 123 12.65 0.07 14.89
C ALA A 123 13.35 0.57 16.17
N ASP A 124 13.97 1.75 16.11
CA ASP A 124 14.61 2.41 17.26
C ASP A 124 13.62 2.68 18.41
N ASN A 125 12.33 2.83 18.10
CA ASN A 125 11.25 3.07 19.05
C ASN A 125 10.45 1.80 19.41
N GLY A 126 11.02 0.62 19.16
CA GLY A 126 10.53 -0.66 19.69
C GLY A 126 9.62 -1.45 18.75
N ALA A 127 9.52 -1.07 17.46
CA ALA A 127 8.95 -1.96 16.46
C ALA A 127 9.84 -3.19 16.28
N GLN A 128 9.25 -4.38 16.37
CA GLN A 128 10.00 -5.65 16.28
C GLN A 128 9.87 -6.33 14.92
N ALA A 129 8.97 -5.82 14.08
CA ALA A 129 8.82 -6.12 12.66
C ALA A 129 8.12 -4.91 12.02
N VAL A 130 8.40 -4.66 10.75
CA VAL A 130 7.77 -3.56 10.00
C VAL A 130 7.20 -4.09 8.69
N GLN A 131 5.95 -3.73 8.42
CA GLN A 131 5.28 -4.05 7.17
C GLN A 131 5.22 -2.83 6.26
N ILE A 132 5.77 -3.00 5.05
CA ILE A 132 5.74 -2.04 3.94
C ILE A 132 4.53 -2.36 3.08
N PHE A 133 3.68 -1.37 2.86
CA PHE A 133 2.52 -1.48 1.99
C PHE A 133 2.86 -0.84 0.65
N ASP A 134 2.77 -1.63 -0.42
CA ASP A 134 2.78 -1.16 -1.79
C ASP A 134 1.45 -1.54 -2.45
N SER A 135 0.41 -0.81 -2.09
CA SER A 135 -0.94 -1.01 -2.61
C SER A 135 -1.08 -0.61 -4.08
N TRP A 136 -0.05 0.01 -4.68
CA TRP A 136 -0.05 0.47 -6.07
C TRP A 136 0.66 -0.50 -7.02
N ALA A 137 1.41 -1.48 -6.50
CA ALA A 137 2.04 -2.52 -7.30
C ALA A 137 1.06 -3.22 -8.25
N THR A 138 -0.22 -3.32 -7.88
CA THR A 138 -1.29 -3.91 -8.69
C THR A 138 -1.66 -3.16 -9.94
N GLU A 139 -1.43 -1.85 -9.94
CA GLU A 139 -1.81 -0.97 -11.04
C GLU A 139 -0.70 -0.85 -12.10
N LEU A 140 0.47 -1.44 -11.81
CA LEU A 140 1.62 -1.46 -12.70
C LEU A 140 1.67 -2.78 -13.49
N SER A 141 2.04 -2.69 -14.76
CA SER A 141 2.42 -3.90 -15.49
C SER A 141 3.70 -4.48 -14.88
N PRO A 142 4.03 -5.76 -15.12
CA PRO A 142 5.25 -6.34 -14.57
C PRO A 142 6.54 -5.61 -14.96
N VAL A 143 6.60 -5.00 -16.15
CA VAL A 143 7.76 -4.20 -16.58
C VAL A 143 7.80 -2.84 -15.87
N ASP A 144 6.64 -2.19 -15.69
CA ASP A 144 6.56 -0.92 -14.98
C ASP A 144 6.85 -1.12 -13.48
N PHE A 145 6.44 -2.25 -12.90
CA PHE A 145 6.79 -2.60 -11.52
C PHE A 145 8.30 -2.73 -11.33
N GLU A 146 8.99 -3.35 -12.28
CA GLU A 146 10.45 -3.50 -12.28
C GLU A 146 11.19 -2.16 -12.34
N GLU A 147 10.58 -1.13 -12.92
CA GLU A 147 11.18 0.21 -13.07
C GLU A 147 10.78 1.18 -11.94
N PHE A 148 9.50 1.21 -11.58
CA PHE A 148 8.91 2.26 -10.73
C PHE A 148 8.58 1.83 -9.30
N SER A 149 8.64 0.53 -8.97
CA SER A 149 8.43 0.06 -7.59
C SER A 149 9.60 -0.76 -7.06
N LEU A 150 9.95 -1.86 -7.72
CA LEU A 150 10.94 -2.83 -7.27
C LEU A 150 12.28 -2.18 -6.84
N PRO A 151 12.90 -1.26 -7.60
CA PRO A 151 14.19 -0.69 -7.23
C PRO A 151 14.11 0.11 -5.93
N TYR A 152 12.98 0.78 -5.70
CA TYR A 152 12.75 1.63 -4.53
C TYR A 152 12.43 0.81 -3.28
N LEU A 153 11.62 -0.23 -3.42
CA LEU A 153 11.39 -1.21 -2.35
C LEU A 153 12.71 -1.87 -1.94
N LYS A 154 13.50 -2.31 -2.92
CA LYS A 154 14.82 -2.88 -2.68
C LYS A 154 15.74 -1.89 -1.98
N GLN A 155 15.76 -0.62 -2.40
CA GLN A 155 16.56 0.41 -1.75
C GLN A 155 16.17 0.61 -0.29
N ILE A 156 14.87 0.62 0.02
CA ILE A 156 14.37 0.72 1.41
C ILE A 156 14.92 -0.45 2.23
N VAL A 157 14.74 -1.67 1.76
CA VAL A 157 15.21 -2.89 2.42
C VAL A 157 16.72 -2.85 2.65
N ASP A 158 17.51 -2.62 1.60
CA ASP A 158 18.97 -2.58 1.66
C ASP A 158 19.46 -1.48 2.63
N THR A 159 18.77 -0.34 2.68
CA THR A 159 19.13 0.77 3.58
C THR A 159 18.80 0.44 5.04
N VAL A 160 17.65 -0.16 5.30
CA VAL A 160 17.26 -0.58 6.66
C VAL A 160 18.20 -1.66 7.17
N ARG A 161 18.57 -2.63 6.33
CA ARG A 161 19.47 -3.74 6.70
C ARG A 161 20.84 -3.29 7.17
N LYS A 162 21.35 -2.15 6.69
CA LYS A 162 22.65 -1.60 7.12
C LYS A 162 22.68 -1.23 8.60
N THR A 163 21.55 -0.83 9.17
CA THR A 163 21.45 -0.38 10.57
C THR A 163 20.66 -1.36 11.44
N HIS A 164 19.69 -2.07 10.86
CA HIS A 164 18.79 -3.00 11.54
C HIS A 164 18.77 -4.35 10.81
N PRO A 165 19.88 -5.10 10.79
CA PRO A 165 19.98 -6.33 10.00
C PRO A 165 18.96 -7.39 10.43
N ASN A 166 18.52 -7.37 11.69
CA ASN A 166 17.66 -8.40 12.28
C ASN A 166 16.18 -8.03 12.33
N ILE A 167 15.78 -6.82 11.91
CA ILE A 167 14.35 -6.48 11.91
C ILE A 167 13.64 -7.19 10.75
N PRO A 168 12.57 -7.97 10.99
CA PRO A 168 11.79 -8.56 9.92
C PRO A 168 11.06 -7.48 9.13
N LEU A 169 11.19 -7.51 7.81
CA LEU A 169 10.51 -6.67 6.85
C LEU A 169 9.48 -7.51 6.07
N ILE A 170 8.23 -7.07 6.13
CA ILE A 170 7.10 -7.70 5.46
C ILE A 170 6.68 -6.80 4.29
N LEU A 171 6.53 -7.34 3.09
CA LEU A 171 5.95 -6.61 1.96
C LEU A 171 4.52 -7.07 1.73
N TYR A 172 3.59 -6.13 1.77
CA TYR A 172 2.23 -6.34 1.32
C TYR A 172 1.99 -5.59 0.01
N ALA A 173 1.64 -6.34 -1.04
CA ALA A 173 1.22 -5.81 -2.32
C ALA A 173 -0.08 -6.53 -2.71
N SER A 174 -1.20 -5.83 -2.57
CA SER A 174 -2.51 -6.38 -2.96
C SER A 174 -2.55 -6.62 -4.47
N GLY A 175 -3.23 -7.70 -4.90
CA GLY A 175 -3.36 -8.20 -6.26
C GLY A 175 -2.03 -8.53 -6.95
N SER A 176 -1.02 -8.89 -6.16
CA SER A 176 0.34 -9.14 -6.65
C SER A 176 0.55 -10.52 -7.29
N GLY A 177 -0.53 -11.24 -7.63
CA GLY A 177 -0.46 -12.56 -8.26
C GLY A 177 0.39 -12.60 -9.53
N GLY A 178 0.43 -11.52 -10.32
CA GLY A 178 1.29 -11.39 -11.50
C GLY A 178 2.76 -11.05 -11.21
N LEU A 179 3.10 -10.74 -9.96
CA LEU A 179 4.39 -10.15 -9.56
C LEU A 179 5.16 -10.98 -8.52
N LEU A 180 4.64 -12.13 -8.08
CA LEU A 180 5.19 -12.89 -6.94
C LEU A 180 6.71 -13.11 -7.01
N GLU A 181 7.24 -13.60 -8.13
CA GLU A 181 8.67 -13.84 -8.31
C GLU A 181 9.49 -12.55 -8.20
N ARG A 182 8.92 -11.40 -8.59
CA ARG A 182 9.56 -10.09 -8.52
C ARG A 182 9.55 -9.53 -7.10
N LEU A 183 8.47 -9.77 -6.34
CA LEU A 183 8.40 -9.38 -4.94
C LEU A 183 9.55 -9.98 -4.13
N ALA A 184 9.92 -11.23 -4.44
CA ALA A 184 11.05 -11.91 -3.81
C ALA A 184 12.40 -11.21 -4.03
N LEU A 185 12.56 -10.47 -5.13
CA LEU A 185 13.80 -9.76 -5.48
C LEU A 185 14.04 -8.50 -4.63
N THR A 186 13.03 -8.05 -3.88
CA THR A 186 13.15 -6.88 -2.99
C THR A 186 14.06 -7.15 -1.78
N GLY A 187 14.25 -8.41 -1.39
CA GLY A 187 15.05 -8.81 -0.22
C GLY A 187 14.29 -8.78 1.12
N VAL A 188 12.96 -8.73 1.07
CA VAL A 188 12.08 -8.81 2.26
C VAL A 188 12.08 -10.22 2.86
N ASP A 189 11.81 -10.33 4.16
CA ASP A 189 11.76 -11.64 4.83
C ASP A 189 10.43 -12.33 4.62
N VAL A 190 9.36 -11.54 4.48
CA VAL A 190 7.99 -12.03 4.37
C VAL A 190 7.27 -11.33 3.23
N VAL A 191 6.56 -12.10 2.40
CA VAL A 191 5.59 -11.56 1.44
C VAL A 191 4.18 -11.85 1.93
N SER A 192 3.37 -10.82 2.07
CA SER A 192 1.98 -10.91 2.47
C SER A 192 1.10 -11.03 1.23
N LEU A 193 0.46 -12.18 1.08
CA LEU A 193 -0.37 -12.53 -0.08
C LEU A 193 -1.83 -12.14 0.17
N ASP A 194 -2.50 -11.68 -0.87
CA ASP A 194 -3.96 -11.59 -0.90
C ASP A 194 -4.61 -12.94 -1.28
N TRP A 195 -5.94 -13.00 -1.22
CA TRP A 195 -6.71 -14.24 -1.38
C TRP A 195 -6.91 -14.69 -2.84
N THR A 196 -6.51 -13.88 -3.82
CA THR A 196 -6.62 -14.24 -5.25
C THR A 196 -5.57 -15.26 -5.67
N VAL A 197 -4.50 -15.39 -4.88
CA VAL A 197 -3.44 -16.39 -5.05
C VAL A 197 -3.74 -17.59 -4.15
N ASP A 198 -3.76 -18.81 -4.68
CA ASP A 198 -3.82 -19.99 -3.80
C ASP A 198 -2.55 -20.07 -2.94
N MET A 199 -2.69 -20.38 -1.65
CA MET A 199 -1.55 -20.42 -0.73
C MET A 199 -0.45 -21.41 -1.17
N ALA A 200 -0.81 -22.58 -1.72
CA ALA A 200 0.19 -23.54 -2.18
C ALA A 200 0.95 -22.99 -3.39
N GLU A 201 0.26 -22.29 -4.29
CA GLU A 201 0.87 -21.65 -5.45
C GLU A 201 1.77 -20.48 -5.05
N GLY A 202 1.33 -19.65 -4.10
CA GLY A 202 2.14 -18.58 -3.54
C GLY A 202 3.43 -19.09 -2.92
N ARG A 203 3.36 -20.16 -2.12
CA ARG A 203 4.55 -20.85 -1.56
C ARG A 203 5.47 -21.38 -2.64
N ARG A 204 4.92 -22.03 -3.66
CA ARG A 204 5.70 -22.62 -4.76
C ARG A 204 6.47 -21.55 -5.54
N ARG A 205 5.81 -20.43 -5.87
CA ARG A 205 6.37 -19.36 -6.69
C ARG A 205 7.37 -18.46 -5.94
N LEU A 206 7.11 -18.18 -4.66
CA LEU A 206 8.03 -17.39 -3.82
C LEU A 206 9.25 -18.19 -3.33
N GLY A 207 9.18 -19.52 -3.38
CA GLY A 207 10.23 -20.40 -2.89
C GLY A 207 10.26 -20.54 -1.36
N GLN A 208 11.18 -21.38 -0.87
CA GLN A 208 11.21 -21.76 0.56
C GLN A 208 11.98 -20.78 1.46
N ASN A 209 12.69 -19.82 0.88
CA ASN A 209 13.53 -18.90 1.64
C ASN A 209 12.70 -17.80 2.28
N ILE A 210 11.67 -17.32 1.57
CA ILE A 210 10.78 -16.24 2.00
C ILE A 210 9.61 -16.80 2.80
N ALA A 211 9.28 -16.16 3.92
CA ALA A 211 8.06 -16.48 4.65
C ALA A 211 6.85 -15.87 3.96
N VAL A 212 5.68 -16.46 4.19
CA VAL A 212 4.42 -15.89 3.67
C VAL A 212 3.52 -15.46 4.80
N GLN A 213 2.81 -14.35 4.60
CA GLN A 213 1.73 -13.91 5.46
C GLN A 213 0.40 -13.98 4.69
N GLY A 214 -0.70 -14.33 5.37
CA GLY A 214 -2.03 -14.40 4.77
C GLY A 214 -2.59 -15.83 4.71
N ASN A 215 -3.53 -16.11 3.79
CA ASN A 215 -4.09 -15.18 2.82
C ASN A 215 -5.61 -15.32 2.66
N ILE A 216 -6.29 -15.55 3.79
CA ILE A 216 -7.73 -15.82 3.80
C ILE A 216 -8.50 -14.58 3.32
N ASP A 217 -9.47 -14.79 2.42
CA ASP A 217 -10.39 -13.75 1.97
C ASP A 217 -11.16 -13.17 3.18
N PRO A 218 -11.13 -11.85 3.44
CA PRO A 218 -11.91 -11.24 4.51
C PRO A 218 -13.41 -11.57 4.48
N GLY A 219 -13.97 -11.82 3.29
CA GLY A 219 -15.35 -12.24 3.08
C GLY A 219 -15.69 -13.58 3.72
N VAL A 220 -14.70 -14.45 3.96
CA VAL A 220 -14.87 -15.74 4.67
C VAL A 220 -15.43 -15.53 6.07
N LEU A 221 -15.14 -14.39 6.71
CA LEU A 221 -15.61 -14.09 8.06
C LEU A 221 -17.12 -13.79 8.14
N PHE A 222 -17.83 -13.72 7.01
CA PHE A 222 -19.30 -13.69 6.98
C PHE A 222 -19.93 -15.09 6.90
N GLY A 223 -19.12 -16.14 6.74
CA GLY A 223 -19.59 -17.52 6.68
C GLY A 223 -19.95 -18.11 8.04
N SER A 224 -20.36 -19.38 8.04
CA SER A 224 -20.53 -20.16 9.26
C SER A 224 -19.17 -20.41 9.93
N LYS A 225 -19.20 -20.70 11.24
CA LYS A 225 -17.99 -21.09 12.00
C LYS A 225 -17.26 -22.29 11.37
N ASP A 226 -18.00 -23.27 10.86
CA ASP A 226 -17.43 -24.43 10.17
C ASP A 226 -16.69 -24.01 8.89
N PHE A 227 -17.30 -23.14 8.08
CA PHE A 227 -16.66 -22.64 6.85
C PHE A 227 -15.38 -21.85 7.15
N ILE A 228 -15.38 -21.03 8.21
CA ILE A 228 -14.20 -20.29 8.67
C ILE A 228 -13.11 -21.28 9.09
N THR A 229 -13.45 -22.28 9.90
CA THR A 229 -12.52 -23.33 10.36
C THR A 229 -11.90 -24.08 9.18
N ASP A 230 -12.72 -24.52 8.22
CA ASP A 230 -12.27 -25.25 7.04
C ASP A 230 -11.32 -24.42 6.19
N ARG A 231 -11.63 -23.14 5.97
CA ARG A 231 -10.76 -22.24 5.21
C ARG A 231 -9.43 -21.98 5.91
N ILE A 232 -9.44 -21.84 7.23
CA ILE A 232 -8.21 -21.71 8.02
C ILE A 232 -7.35 -22.97 7.87
N ASN A 233 -7.95 -24.15 8.05
CA ASN A 233 -7.26 -25.43 7.98
C ASN A 233 -6.66 -25.68 6.58
N ASP A 234 -7.43 -25.40 5.51
CA ASP A 234 -6.95 -25.51 4.13
C ASP A 234 -5.75 -24.59 3.88
N THR A 235 -5.86 -23.32 4.28
CA THR A 235 -4.80 -22.32 4.10
C THR A 235 -3.51 -22.74 4.82
N VAL A 236 -3.62 -23.14 6.09
CA VAL A 236 -2.47 -23.57 6.90
C VAL A 236 -1.85 -24.85 6.33
N LYS A 237 -2.66 -25.81 5.91
CA LYS A 237 -2.18 -27.04 5.27
C LYS A 237 -1.38 -26.74 4.01
N LYS A 238 -1.89 -25.82 3.16
CA LYS A 238 -1.22 -25.39 1.92
C LYS A 238 0.05 -24.58 2.18
N ALA A 239 0.10 -23.78 3.24
CA ALA A 239 1.30 -23.03 3.62
C ALA A 239 2.46 -23.96 4.05
N GLY A 240 2.12 -25.12 4.61
CA GLY A 240 3.09 -26.08 5.14
C GLY A 240 3.62 -25.69 6.52
N ARG A 241 4.57 -26.49 7.03
CA ARG A 241 5.12 -26.31 8.38
C ARG A 241 6.18 -25.21 8.41
N GLY A 242 5.89 -24.10 9.10
CA GLY A 242 6.84 -23.02 9.35
C GLY A 242 6.93 -21.96 8.26
N LYS A 243 7.54 -20.81 8.60
CA LYS A 243 7.63 -19.62 7.73
C LYS A 243 6.26 -19.16 7.19
N HIS A 244 5.20 -19.32 7.97
CA HIS A 244 3.84 -18.87 7.65
C HIS A 244 3.28 -18.06 8.82
N ILE A 245 2.82 -16.85 8.52
CA ILE A 245 2.05 -16.01 9.42
C ILE A 245 0.61 -16.02 8.93
N LEU A 246 -0.24 -16.84 9.56
CA LEU A 246 -1.66 -16.87 9.22
C LEU A 246 -2.27 -15.48 9.41
N ASN A 247 -2.90 -14.97 8.35
CA ASN A 247 -3.60 -13.69 8.37
C ASN A 247 -4.69 -13.70 7.27
N LEU A 248 -5.50 -12.65 7.24
CA LEU A 248 -6.32 -12.34 6.08
C LEU A 248 -5.44 -11.80 4.94
N GLY A 249 -5.97 -11.83 3.73
CA GLY A 249 -5.35 -11.22 2.55
C GLY A 249 -5.53 -9.69 2.46
N HIS A 250 -6.36 -9.10 3.33
CA HIS A 250 -6.59 -7.66 3.45
C HIS A 250 -7.21 -7.35 4.83
N GLY A 251 -7.44 -6.07 5.13
CA GLY A 251 -8.14 -5.66 6.35
C GLY A 251 -9.56 -6.22 6.47
N ILE A 252 -10.01 -6.40 7.73
CA ILE A 252 -11.37 -6.83 8.07
C ILE A 252 -12.40 -5.86 7.45
N VAL A 253 -13.44 -6.41 6.84
CA VAL A 253 -14.48 -5.63 6.17
C VAL A 253 -15.46 -5.07 7.21
N VAL A 254 -15.93 -3.84 6.99
CA VAL A 254 -16.95 -3.23 7.84
C VAL A 254 -18.21 -4.11 7.84
N GLY A 255 -18.73 -4.41 9.03
CA GLY A 255 -19.90 -5.28 9.20
C GLY A 255 -19.59 -6.76 9.39
N THR A 256 -18.31 -7.17 9.39
CA THR A 256 -17.94 -8.53 9.81
C THR A 256 -18.39 -8.79 11.26
N PRO A 257 -19.10 -9.90 11.53
CA PRO A 257 -19.52 -10.25 12.90
C PRO A 257 -18.31 -10.46 13.83
N GLU A 258 -18.30 -9.80 14.99
CA GLU A 258 -17.18 -9.88 15.94
C GLU A 258 -16.94 -11.30 16.46
N GLU A 259 -18.02 -12.08 16.63
CA GLU A 259 -17.98 -13.48 17.04
C GLU A 259 -17.28 -14.39 16.01
N ASN A 260 -17.28 -14.00 14.74
CA ASN A 260 -16.58 -14.72 13.68
C ASN A 260 -15.09 -14.34 13.66
N VAL A 261 -14.75 -13.09 13.99
CA VAL A 261 -13.36 -12.68 14.21
C VAL A 261 -12.78 -13.40 15.43
N ALA A 262 -13.54 -13.48 16.52
CA ALA A 262 -13.13 -14.21 17.73
C ALA A 262 -12.90 -15.70 17.42
N HIS A 263 -13.84 -16.33 16.68
CA HIS A 263 -13.72 -17.72 16.22
C HIS A 263 -12.48 -17.95 15.34
N PHE A 264 -12.17 -17.02 14.42
CA PHE A 264 -10.96 -17.08 13.61
C PHE A 264 -9.70 -17.16 14.50
N PHE A 265 -9.60 -16.31 15.52
CA PHE A 265 -8.46 -16.33 16.45
C PHE A 265 -8.43 -17.58 17.33
N GLU A 266 -9.59 -18.09 17.75
CA GLU A 266 -9.69 -19.34 18.52
C GLU A 266 -9.12 -20.52 17.73
N VAL A 267 -9.61 -20.73 16.49
CA VAL A 267 -9.13 -21.79 15.60
C VAL A 267 -7.64 -21.60 15.30
N ALA A 268 -7.23 -20.39 14.89
CA ALA A 268 -5.84 -20.09 14.55
C ALA A 268 -4.86 -20.41 15.71
N LYS A 269 -5.23 -20.07 16.96
CA LYS A 269 -4.41 -20.36 18.15
C LYS A 269 -4.47 -21.83 18.57
N GLY A 270 -5.48 -22.58 18.14
CA GLY A 270 -5.63 -24.01 18.39
C GLY A 270 -4.75 -24.89 17.52
N ILE A 271 -4.28 -24.40 16.37
CA ILE A 271 -3.47 -25.16 15.42
C ILE A 271 -2.11 -25.57 16.01
N ARG A 272 -1.72 -26.82 15.78
CA ARG A 272 -0.42 -27.39 16.14
C ARG A 272 0.18 -28.08 14.92
N TYR A 273 1.49 -27.93 14.71
CA TYR A 273 2.23 -28.50 13.58
C TYR A 273 2.93 -29.80 13.94
#